data_AF-A0A067ZCD0-F1
#
_entry.id   AF-A0A067ZCD0-F1
#
_cell.length_a   1.000
_cell.length_b   1.000
_cell.length_c   1.000
_cell.angle_alpha   90.00
_cell.angle_beta   90.00
_cell.angle_gamma   90.00
#
_symmetry.space_group_name_H-M   'P 1'
#
loop_
_entity.id
_entity.type
_entity.pdbx_description
1 polymer ?
#
loop_
_entity_poly.entity_id
_entity_poly.type
_entity_poly.pdbx_seq_one_letter_code
_entity_poly.pdbx_strand_id
1 'polypeptide(L)'
;IEGGERKVGDPAKRQAVTNPTKTVYSIKRFMGNKFSDSSKEAARVPYSVVKGDNDTPRVDIDGRLYTPQEISAMVLQKMKKTAEDYLGSDVSEAVITVPAYFNDAQRQATKEAGEIAGLKVRRIINEPTAAALAYGLDKASEDKKIVVFDFGGGTHDVSILELGDGVFEVLATDGDTHLGGDDVDEKIINW
;
A
#
# COMPACT_ATOMS: atom_id res chain seq x y z
N ILE A 1 9.35 21.57 -2.30
CA ILE A 1 9.50 21.47 -3.77
C ILE A 1 9.77 22.89 -4.25
N GLU A 2 11.01 23.23 -4.56
CA GLU A 2 11.30 24.50 -5.21
C GLU A 2 10.55 24.56 -6.55
N GLY A 3 9.67 25.56 -6.71
CA GLY A 3 9.05 25.93 -7.99
C GLY A 3 8.02 24.97 -8.60
N GLY A 4 7.59 23.90 -7.91
CA GLY A 4 6.71 22.87 -8.50
C GLY A 4 5.60 22.38 -7.59
N GLU A 5 4.44 22.07 -8.19
CA GLU A 5 3.32 21.40 -7.54
C GLU A 5 3.65 19.93 -7.24
N ARG A 6 3.20 19.42 -6.08
CA ARG A 6 3.27 17.99 -5.75
C ARG A 6 2.38 17.21 -6.71
N LYS A 7 2.95 16.22 -7.38
CA LYS A 7 2.21 15.34 -8.31
C LYS A 7 1.97 13.98 -7.66
N VAL A 8 0.79 13.39 -7.89
CA VAL A 8 0.40 12.05 -7.39
C VAL A 8 -0.30 11.25 -8.50
N GLY A 9 0.09 9.99 -8.70
CA GLY A 9 -0.41 9.12 -9.77
C GLY A 9 0.18 9.47 -11.15
N ASP A 10 -0.63 9.43 -12.22
CA ASP A 10 -0.13 9.60 -13.60
C ASP A 10 0.77 10.81 -13.83
N PRO A 11 0.49 12.02 -13.31
CA PRO A 11 1.39 13.16 -13.49
C PRO A 11 2.77 12.95 -12.85
N ALA A 12 2.86 12.20 -11.74
CA ALA A 12 4.13 11.82 -11.12
C ALA A 12 4.84 10.73 -11.93
N LYS A 13 4.09 9.71 -12.38
CA LYS A 13 4.62 8.61 -13.20
C LYS A 13 5.27 9.11 -14.50
N ARG A 14 4.64 10.08 -15.18
CA ARG A 14 5.15 10.63 -16.46
C ARG A 14 6.51 11.34 -16.34
N GLN A 15 6.83 11.88 -15.18
CA GLN A 15 8.11 12.58 -14.95
C GLN A 15 9.15 11.71 -14.22
N ALA A 16 8.84 10.44 -13.94
CA ALA A 16 9.72 9.57 -13.16
C ALA A 16 11.10 9.41 -13.82
N VAL A 17 11.16 9.39 -15.16
CA VAL A 17 12.41 9.25 -15.92
C VAL A 17 13.28 10.50 -15.83
N THR A 18 12.69 11.70 -15.81
CA THR A 18 13.42 12.97 -15.78
C THR A 18 13.64 13.52 -14.37
N ASN A 19 12.95 12.95 -13.37
CA ASN A 19 13.07 13.34 -11.96
C ASN A 19 13.06 12.10 -11.04
N PRO A 20 13.99 11.14 -11.22
CA PRO A 20 13.93 9.84 -10.56
C PRO A 20 14.17 9.93 -9.04
N THR A 21 15.08 10.79 -8.59
CA THR A 21 15.45 10.90 -7.17
C THR A 21 14.37 11.57 -6.30
N LYS A 22 13.40 12.26 -6.91
CA LYS A 22 12.27 12.91 -6.22
C LYS A 22 10.91 12.33 -6.61
N THR A 23 10.89 11.22 -7.34
CA THR A 23 9.67 10.49 -7.69
C THR A 23 9.61 9.22 -6.86
N VAL A 24 8.78 9.22 -5.81
CA VAL A 24 8.68 8.10 -4.87
C VAL A 24 7.61 7.11 -5.34
N TYR A 25 7.97 5.83 -5.39
CA TYR A 25 7.10 4.70 -5.70
C TYR A 25 7.47 3.49 -4.83
N SER A 26 6.62 2.46 -4.78
CA SER A 26 6.81 1.27 -3.93
C SER A 26 7.03 1.55 -2.44
N ILE A 27 6.59 2.72 -1.96
CA ILE A 27 6.75 3.14 -0.56
C ILE A 27 6.09 2.17 0.45
N LYS A 28 5.07 1.41 0.00
CA LYS A 28 4.40 0.37 0.79
C LYS A 28 5.39 -0.68 1.32
N ARG A 29 6.49 -0.96 0.60
CA ARG A 29 7.57 -1.88 1.03
C ARG A 29 8.38 -1.37 2.23
N PHE A 30 8.23 -0.10 2.62
CA PHE A 30 8.90 0.50 3.79
C PHE A 30 7.94 0.73 4.98
N MET A 31 6.64 0.53 4.78
CA MET A 31 5.63 0.80 5.80
C MET A 31 5.84 -0.11 7.02
N GLY A 32 5.97 0.48 8.21
CA GLY A 32 6.13 -0.26 9.48
C GLY A 32 7.41 -1.07 9.63
N ASN A 33 8.33 -1.01 8.65
CA ASN A 33 9.61 -1.71 8.70
C ASN A 33 10.68 -0.87 9.40
N LYS A 34 11.74 -1.53 9.87
CA LYS A 34 12.97 -0.84 10.27
C LYS A 34 13.84 -0.55 9.04
N PHE A 35 14.62 0.51 9.11
CA PHE A 35 15.60 0.87 8.08
C PHE A 35 16.64 -0.23 7.91
N SER A 36 17.12 -0.83 9.01
CA SER A 36 18.06 -1.96 8.97
C SER A 36 17.53 -3.16 8.17
N ASP A 37 16.23 -3.42 8.24
CA ASP A 37 15.56 -4.51 7.51
C ASP A 37 15.21 -4.12 6.06
N SER A 38 15.29 -2.83 5.71
CA SER A 38 14.88 -2.29 4.40
C SER A 38 16.04 -2.05 3.44
N SER A 39 17.25 -2.52 3.74
CA SER A 39 18.46 -2.25 2.96
C SER A 39 18.36 -2.69 1.49
N LYS A 40 17.76 -3.86 1.23
CA LYS A 40 17.52 -4.37 -0.12
C LYS A 40 16.56 -3.45 -0.90
N GLU A 41 15.46 -3.06 -0.28
CA GLU A 41 14.47 -2.18 -0.90
C GLU A 41 15.02 -0.78 -1.14
N ALA A 42 15.80 -0.25 -0.19
CA ALA A 42 16.48 1.03 -0.33
C ALA A 42 17.48 1.03 -1.50
N ALA A 43 18.14 -0.10 -1.78
CA ALA A 43 19.07 -0.23 -2.90
C ALA A 43 18.38 -0.36 -4.27
N ARG A 44 17.11 -0.77 -4.31
CA ARG A 44 16.33 -0.97 -5.55
C ARG A 44 15.76 0.31 -6.13
N VAL A 45 15.65 1.36 -5.31
CA VAL A 45 14.95 2.59 -5.68
C VAL A 45 15.93 3.74 -5.95
N PRO A 46 15.62 4.66 -6.88
CA PRO A 46 16.52 5.77 -7.23
C PRO A 46 16.45 6.94 -6.24
N TYR A 47 15.41 6.98 -5.39
CA TYR A 47 15.26 8.03 -4.37
C TYR A 47 16.03 7.66 -3.09
N SER A 48 16.44 8.67 -2.33
CA SER A 48 17.25 8.48 -1.14
C SER A 48 16.40 7.98 0.03
N VAL A 49 16.70 6.78 0.53
CA VAL A 49 16.15 6.26 1.78
C VAL A 49 17.25 6.29 2.83
N VAL A 50 17.00 6.98 3.94
CA VAL A 50 17.97 7.16 5.04
C VAL A 50 17.39 6.66 6.36
N LYS A 51 18.28 6.38 7.31
CA LYS A 51 17.92 6.04 8.68
C LYS A 51 17.44 7.27 9.42
N GLY A 52 16.17 7.27 9.83
CA GLY A 52 15.62 8.24 10.77
C GLY A 52 15.70 7.76 12.22
N ASP A 53 15.00 8.49 13.09
CA ASP A 53 14.89 8.15 14.51
C ASP A 53 14.31 6.74 14.72
N ASN A 54 14.74 6.08 15.81
CA ASN A 54 14.31 4.73 16.17
C ASN A 54 14.46 3.69 15.05
N ASP A 55 15.47 3.86 14.19
CA ASP A 55 15.73 2.97 13.06
C ASP A 55 14.56 2.90 12.07
N THR A 56 13.81 3.99 11.91
CA THR A 56 12.72 4.06 10.92
C THR A 56 13.26 4.52 9.56
N PRO A 57 12.78 3.96 8.43
CA PRO A 57 13.14 4.46 7.12
C PRO A 57 12.52 5.85 6.90
N ARG A 58 13.29 6.73 6.24
CA ARG A 58 12.86 8.06 5.82
C ARG A 58 13.26 8.29 4.37
N VAL A 59 12.38 8.87 3.58
CA VAL A 59 12.72 9.31 2.22
C VAL A 59 13.18 10.76 2.29
N ASP A 60 14.42 11.02 1.88
CA ASP A 60 14.97 12.38 1.80
C ASP A 60 14.60 13.02 0.45
N ILE A 61 13.83 14.10 0.51
CA ILE A 61 13.50 14.94 -0.65
C ILE A 61 13.93 16.37 -0.32
N ASP A 62 15.03 16.82 -0.94
CA ASP A 62 15.57 18.17 -0.78
C ASP A 62 15.84 18.55 0.70
N GLY A 63 16.35 17.60 1.49
CA GLY A 63 16.70 17.79 2.90
C GLY A 63 15.53 17.60 3.86
N ARG A 64 14.31 17.37 3.37
CA ARG A 64 13.17 17.01 4.21
C ARG A 64 13.03 15.48 4.27
N LEU A 65 13.04 14.95 5.48
CA LEU A 65 12.88 13.53 5.76
C LEU A 65 11.41 13.16 5.92
N TYR A 66 10.83 12.54 4.88
CA TYR A 66 9.46 12.07 4.89
C TYR A 66 9.35 10.64 5.42
N THR A 67 8.33 10.39 6.25
CA THR A 67 7.97 9.04 6.66
C THR A 67 7.23 8.28 5.53
N PRO A 68 7.30 6.93 5.48
CA PRO A 68 6.47 6.14 4.58
C PRO A 68 4.97 6.45 4.73
N GLN A 69 4.51 6.72 5.96
CA GLN A 69 3.13 7.10 6.26
C GLN A 69 2.76 8.44 5.64
N GLU A 70 3.62 9.47 5.74
CA GLU A 70 3.38 10.77 5.12
C GLU A 70 3.26 10.64 3.60
N ILE A 71 4.14 9.89 2.94
CA ILE A 71 4.09 9.69 1.49
C ILE A 71 2.81 8.91 1.10
N SER A 72 2.48 7.85 1.85
CA SER A 72 1.25 7.08 1.63
C SER A 72 -0.01 7.93 1.84
N ALA A 73 0.02 8.84 2.82
CA ALA A 73 -1.07 9.78 3.06
C ALA A 73 -1.29 10.71 1.85
N MET A 74 -0.27 11.08 1.09
CA MET A 74 -0.44 11.86 -0.14
C MET A 74 -1.22 11.09 -1.21
N VAL A 75 -1.03 9.77 -1.28
CA VAL A 75 -1.82 8.89 -2.16
C VAL A 75 -3.26 8.81 -1.66
N LEU A 76 -3.45 8.60 -0.36
CA LEU A 76 -4.78 8.54 0.26
C LEU A 76 -5.55 9.86 0.15
N GLN A 77 -4.88 11.00 0.26
CA GLN A 77 -5.48 12.33 0.01
C GLN A 77 -6.00 12.47 -1.42
N LYS A 78 -5.26 11.94 -2.41
CA LYS A 78 -5.76 11.90 -3.79
C LYS A 78 -7.00 11.01 -3.91
N MET A 79 -7.03 9.84 -3.26
CA MET A 79 -8.19 8.95 -3.29
C MET A 79 -9.41 9.57 -2.59
N LYS A 80 -9.20 10.22 -1.44
CA LYS A 80 -10.21 11.04 -0.75
C LYS A 80 -10.77 12.10 -1.69
N LYS A 81 -9.92 12.91 -2.30
CA LYS A 81 -10.35 13.96 -3.23
C LYS A 81 -11.12 13.40 -4.43
N THR A 82 -10.68 12.25 -4.96
CA THR A 82 -11.39 11.55 -6.05
C THR A 82 -12.81 11.16 -5.63
N ALA A 83 -13.00 10.64 -4.42
CA ALA A 83 -14.31 10.31 -3.89
C ALA A 83 -15.17 11.56 -3.64
N GLU A 84 -14.59 12.62 -3.07
CA GLU A 84 -15.28 13.90 -2.83
C GLU A 84 -15.76 14.55 -4.13
N ASP A 85 -14.93 14.54 -5.18
CA ASP A 85 -15.28 15.09 -6.49
C ASP A 85 -16.43 14.32 -7.14
N TYR A 86 -16.47 12.99 -6.96
CA TYR A 86 -17.56 12.15 -7.46
C TYR A 86 -18.86 12.35 -6.66
N LEU A 87 -18.77 12.47 -5.34
CA LEU A 87 -19.93 12.57 -4.43
C LEU A 87 -20.46 14.00 -4.28
N GLY A 88 -19.66 15.02 -4.60
CA GLY A 88 -19.99 16.42 -4.35
C GLY A 88 -20.07 16.79 -2.87
N SER A 89 -19.44 16.03 -1.98
CA SER A 89 -19.45 16.23 -0.53
C SER A 89 -18.16 15.74 0.12
N ASP A 90 -17.87 16.24 1.33
CA ASP A 90 -16.66 15.88 2.09
C ASP A 90 -16.66 14.40 2.51
N VAL A 91 -15.49 13.77 2.40
CA VAL A 91 -15.27 12.38 2.83
C VAL A 91 -14.32 12.36 4.02
N SER A 92 -14.82 11.94 5.18
CA SER A 92 -14.07 11.98 6.44
C SER A 92 -13.70 10.61 7.00
N GLU A 93 -14.20 9.52 6.41
CA GLU A 93 -14.03 8.17 6.94
C GLU A 93 -13.68 7.17 5.83
N ALA A 94 -12.88 6.16 6.14
CA ALA A 94 -12.49 5.14 5.17
C ALA A 94 -12.26 3.76 5.79
N VAL A 95 -12.41 2.74 4.96
CA VAL A 95 -11.82 1.40 5.16
C VAL A 95 -10.60 1.31 4.26
N ILE A 96 -9.45 0.89 4.80
CA ILE A 96 -8.19 0.82 4.06
C ILE A 96 -7.72 -0.64 4.03
N THR A 97 -7.26 -1.10 2.87
CA THR A 97 -6.77 -2.46 2.69
C THR A 97 -5.30 -2.59 3.09
N VAL A 98 -4.89 -3.78 3.53
CA VAL A 98 -3.49 -4.17 3.75
C VAL A 98 -3.27 -5.63 3.32
N PRO A 99 -2.04 -6.03 2.99
CA PRO A 99 -1.69 -7.44 2.77
C PRO A 99 -2.12 -8.30 3.97
N ALA A 100 -2.52 -9.54 3.71
CA ALA A 100 -2.95 -10.43 4.79
C ALA A 100 -1.82 -10.67 5.79
N TYR A 101 -0.59 -10.81 5.26
CA TYR A 101 0.61 -11.10 6.04
C TYR A 101 1.26 -9.88 6.72
N PHE A 102 0.63 -8.70 6.66
CA PHE A 102 1.13 -7.53 7.39
C PHE A 102 1.08 -7.74 8.91
N ASN A 103 2.20 -7.43 9.58
CA ASN A 103 2.30 -7.44 11.04
C ASN A 103 1.65 -6.19 11.67
N ASP A 104 1.58 -6.16 13.00
CA ASP A 104 0.93 -5.08 13.76
C ASP A 104 1.54 -3.70 13.48
N ALA A 105 2.86 -3.60 13.33
CA ALA A 105 3.53 -2.32 13.05
C ALA A 105 3.18 -1.80 11.65
N GLN A 106 3.09 -2.68 10.65
CA GLN A 106 2.74 -2.31 9.28
C GLN A 106 1.25 -1.90 9.17
N ARG A 107 0.37 -2.61 9.89
CA ARG A 107 -1.06 -2.26 10.02
C ARG A 107 -1.25 -0.90 10.68
N GLN A 108 -0.55 -0.67 11.79
CA GLN A 108 -0.60 0.60 12.52
C GLN A 108 -0.06 1.76 11.67
N ALA A 109 1.07 1.57 10.97
CA ALA A 109 1.60 2.58 10.05
C ALA A 109 0.60 2.92 8.93
N THR A 110 -0.12 1.92 8.40
CA THR A 110 -1.15 2.14 7.37
C THR A 110 -2.34 2.93 7.92
N LYS A 111 -2.76 2.63 9.15
CA LYS A 111 -3.80 3.39 9.83
C LYS A 111 -3.39 4.85 10.04
N GLU A 112 -2.16 5.09 10.49
CA GLU A 112 -1.58 6.43 10.66
C GLU A 112 -1.56 7.20 9.33
N ALA A 113 -1.20 6.55 8.22
CA ALA A 113 -1.27 7.19 6.90
C ALA A 113 -2.68 7.67 6.55
N GLY A 114 -3.72 6.90 6.91
CA GLY A 114 -5.11 7.32 6.79
C GLY A 114 -5.46 8.54 7.65
N GLU A 115 -4.99 8.54 8.91
CA GLU A 115 -5.20 9.66 9.83
C GLU A 115 -4.50 10.95 9.35
N ILE A 116 -3.26 10.85 8.87
CA ILE A 116 -2.51 11.97 8.26
C ILE A 116 -3.21 12.48 6.99
N ALA A 117 -3.90 11.60 6.25
CA ALA A 117 -4.70 11.98 5.09
C ALA A 117 -6.02 12.69 5.45
N GLY A 118 -6.34 12.83 6.74
CA GLY A 118 -7.61 13.40 7.21
C GLY A 118 -8.79 12.45 7.04
N LEU A 119 -8.54 11.15 7.19
CA LEU A 119 -9.54 10.08 7.19
C LEU A 119 -9.57 9.39 8.54
N LYS A 120 -10.76 9.27 9.13
CA LYS A 120 -11.01 8.36 10.24
C LYS A 120 -11.04 6.93 9.70
N VAL A 121 -10.02 6.15 10.02
CA VAL A 121 -9.91 4.75 9.58
C VAL A 121 -10.86 3.88 10.39
N ARG A 122 -12.00 3.52 9.80
CA ARG A 122 -13.03 2.70 10.42
C ARG A 122 -12.61 1.25 10.57
N ARG A 123 -11.87 0.75 9.59
CA ARG A 123 -11.36 -0.62 9.57
C ARG A 123 -10.13 -0.71 8.70
N ILE A 124 -9.17 -1.51 9.15
CA ILE A 124 -8.14 -2.09 8.28
C ILE A 124 -8.64 -3.48 7.89
N ILE A 125 -8.73 -3.75 6.59
CA ILE A 125 -9.20 -5.04 6.06
C ILE A 125 -8.09 -5.70 5.26
N ASN A 126 -7.99 -7.02 5.31
CA ASN A 126 -7.04 -7.76 4.50
C ASN A 126 -7.46 -7.71 3.03
N GLU A 127 -6.50 -7.50 2.13
CA GLU A 127 -6.66 -7.50 0.67
C GLU A 127 -7.42 -8.73 0.15
N PRO A 128 -7.03 -9.97 0.50
CA PRO A 128 -7.76 -11.15 0.01
C PRO A 128 -9.18 -11.27 0.58
N THR A 129 -9.42 -10.77 1.80
CA THR A 129 -10.78 -10.71 2.37
C THR A 129 -11.63 -9.69 1.62
N ALA A 130 -11.09 -8.52 1.29
CA ALA A 130 -11.79 -7.52 0.51
C ALA A 130 -12.14 -8.04 -0.90
N ALA A 131 -11.21 -8.76 -1.53
CA ALA A 131 -11.44 -9.42 -2.82
C ALA A 131 -12.52 -10.51 -2.73
N ALA A 132 -12.48 -11.34 -1.68
CA ALA A 132 -13.50 -12.37 -1.45
C ALA A 132 -14.89 -11.78 -1.20
N LEU A 133 -14.99 -10.70 -0.42
CA LEU A 133 -16.23 -9.95 -0.22
C LEU A 133 -16.78 -9.46 -1.56
N ALA A 134 -15.95 -8.82 -2.38
CA ALA A 134 -16.36 -8.34 -3.69
C ALA A 134 -16.83 -9.48 -4.62
N TYR A 135 -16.15 -10.63 -4.58
CA TYR A 135 -16.54 -11.82 -5.35
C TYR A 135 -17.86 -12.45 -4.86
N GLY A 136 -18.09 -12.43 -3.54
CA GLY A 136 -19.21 -13.08 -2.88
C GLY A 136 -20.50 -12.27 -2.80
N LEU A 137 -20.47 -10.95 -3.08
CA LEU A 137 -21.63 -10.05 -2.97
C LEU A 137 -22.87 -10.59 -3.70
N ASP A 138 -22.72 -11.14 -4.90
CA ASP A 138 -23.82 -11.67 -5.71
C ASP A 138 -24.01 -13.20 -5.59
N LYS A 139 -23.19 -13.87 -4.75
CA LYS A 139 -23.09 -15.34 -4.66
C LYS A 139 -23.28 -15.86 -3.23
N ALA A 140 -23.84 -15.02 -2.35
CA ALA A 140 -23.87 -15.24 -0.91
C ALA A 140 -24.66 -16.47 -0.44
N SER A 141 -25.51 -17.05 -1.31
CA SER A 141 -26.34 -18.23 -1.00
C SER A 141 -25.72 -19.57 -1.39
N GLU A 142 -24.49 -19.58 -1.92
CA GLU A 142 -23.82 -20.81 -2.34
C GLU A 142 -22.59 -21.09 -1.48
N ASP A 143 -22.59 -22.22 -0.77
CA ASP A 143 -21.45 -22.70 -0.01
C ASP A 143 -20.28 -23.04 -0.95
N LYS A 144 -19.20 -22.26 -0.88
CA LYS A 144 -18.04 -22.42 -1.75
C LYS A 144 -16.74 -22.16 -1.00
N LYS A 145 -15.77 -23.03 -1.27
CA LYS A 145 -14.37 -22.77 -0.96
C LYS A 145 -13.69 -22.12 -2.14
N ILE A 146 -13.02 -21.01 -1.90
CA ILE A 146 -12.25 -20.29 -2.91
C ILE A 146 -10.81 -20.12 -2.47
N VAL A 147 -9.95 -19.92 -3.45
CA VAL A 147 -8.59 -19.44 -3.25
C VAL A 147 -8.51 -18.05 -3.83
N VAL A 148 -8.07 -17.09 -3.03
CA VAL A 148 -7.65 -15.77 -3.51
C VAL A 148 -6.13 -15.81 -3.63
N PHE A 149 -5.65 -15.68 -4.87
CA PHE A 149 -4.25 -15.52 -5.20
C PHE A 149 -4.02 -14.07 -5.59
N ASP A 150 -3.37 -13.30 -4.72
CA ASP A 150 -3.05 -11.89 -4.93
C ASP A 150 -1.55 -11.75 -5.19
N PHE A 151 -1.19 -11.30 -6.39
CA PHE A 151 0.20 -11.04 -6.78
C PHE A 151 0.30 -9.59 -7.27
N GLY A 152 0.60 -8.70 -6.33
CA GLY A 152 0.67 -7.27 -6.56
C GLY A 152 2.05 -6.81 -7.03
N GLY A 153 2.26 -5.50 -7.05
CA GLY A 153 3.58 -4.92 -7.37
C GLY A 153 4.62 -5.15 -6.27
N GLY A 154 4.20 -5.14 -5.01
CA GLY A 154 5.10 -5.21 -3.85
C GLY A 154 4.98 -6.47 -3.00
N THR A 155 3.83 -7.14 -3.07
CA THR A 155 3.42 -8.16 -2.10
C THR A 155 2.70 -9.29 -2.81
N HIS A 156 2.80 -10.48 -2.23
CA HIS A 156 2.10 -11.67 -2.66
C HIS A 156 1.36 -12.28 -1.46
N ASP A 157 0.07 -12.53 -1.60
CA ASP A 157 -0.74 -13.23 -0.60
C ASP A 157 -1.53 -14.36 -1.27
N VAL A 158 -1.70 -15.47 -0.55
CA VAL A 158 -2.65 -16.54 -0.89
C VAL A 158 -3.53 -16.81 0.31
N SER A 159 -4.84 -16.76 0.12
CA SER A 159 -5.80 -17.10 1.16
C SER A 159 -6.81 -18.13 0.67
N ILE A 160 -7.10 -19.11 1.51
CA ILE A 160 -8.22 -20.04 1.32
C ILE A 160 -9.38 -19.52 2.15
N LEU A 161 -10.52 -19.29 1.51
CA LEU A 161 -11.72 -18.80 2.18
C LEU A 161 -12.91 -19.73 1.93
N GLU A 162 -13.79 -19.81 2.91
CA GLU A 162 -15.11 -20.41 2.79
C GLU A 162 -16.15 -19.29 2.79
N LEU A 163 -17.04 -19.33 1.80
CA LEU A 163 -18.20 -18.47 1.66
C LEU A 163 -19.43 -19.34 1.87
N GLY A 164 -20.31 -18.94 2.77
CA GLY A 164 -21.54 -19.68 3.05
C GLY A 164 -22.42 -18.92 4.03
N ASP A 165 -23.73 -18.96 3.86
CA ASP A 165 -24.71 -18.31 4.74
C ASP A 165 -24.43 -16.80 5.03
N GLY A 166 -23.89 -16.08 4.04
CA GLY A 166 -23.48 -14.67 4.20
C GLY A 166 -22.26 -14.45 5.11
N VAL A 167 -21.59 -15.52 5.53
CA VAL A 167 -20.35 -15.52 6.30
C VAL A 167 -19.16 -15.72 5.36
N PHE A 168 -18.06 -15.03 5.68
CA PHE A 168 -16.77 -15.17 5.02
C PHE A 168 -15.75 -15.58 6.06
N GLU A 169 -15.27 -16.83 5.97
CA GLU A 169 -14.27 -17.37 6.89
C GLU A 169 -12.93 -17.56 6.17
N VAL A 170 -11.85 -17.05 6.77
CA VAL A 170 -10.49 -17.30 6.29
C VAL A 170 -10.01 -18.60 6.95
N LEU A 171 -9.85 -19.65 6.14
CA LEU A 171 -9.40 -20.96 6.62
C LEU A 171 -7.88 -21.01 6.79
N ALA A 172 -7.16 -20.40 5.86
CA ALA A 172 -5.71 -20.31 5.87
C ALA A 172 -5.24 -19.09 5.07
N THR A 173 -4.11 -18.51 5.46
CA THR A 173 -3.44 -17.47 4.71
C THR A 173 -1.93 -17.67 4.78
N ASP A 174 -1.25 -17.45 3.67
CA ASP A 174 0.20 -17.42 3.57
C ASP A 174 0.62 -16.36 2.54
N GLY A 175 1.90 -16.01 2.47
CA GLY A 175 2.37 -14.99 1.54
C GLY A 175 3.79 -14.51 1.77
N ASP A 176 4.19 -13.53 0.97
CA ASP A 176 5.46 -12.82 1.08
C ASP A 176 5.23 -11.31 0.87
N THR A 177 5.54 -10.53 1.90
CA THR A 177 5.36 -9.06 1.91
C THR A 177 6.43 -8.31 1.11
N HIS A 178 7.40 -9.02 0.52
CA HIS A 178 8.47 -8.44 -0.30
C HIS A 178 8.65 -9.16 -1.64
N LEU A 179 7.62 -9.88 -2.11
CA LEU A 179 7.58 -10.52 -3.42
C LEU A 179 6.47 -9.90 -4.26
N GLY A 180 6.77 -9.43 -5.47
CA GLY A 180 5.77 -8.94 -6.40
C GLY A 180 6.34 -8.54 -7.75
N GLY A 181 5.58 -7.72 -8.49
CA GLY A 181 5.97 -7.17 -9.79
C GLY A 181 7.32 -6.43 -9.79
N ASP A 182 7.68 -5.71 -8.72
CA ASP A 182 8.98 -5.02 -8.62
C ASP A 182 10.16 -6.01 -8.74
N ASP A 183 10.01 -7.23 -8.20
CA ASP A 183 11.03 -8.27 -8.27
C ASP A 183 11.13 -8.88 -9.68
N VAL A 184 9.99 -9.01 -10.36
CA VAL A 184 9.93 -9.46 -11.76
C VAL A 184 10.59 -8.42 -12.67
N ASP A 185 10.28 -7.14 -12.49
CA ASP A 185 10.88 -6.04 -13.22
C ASP A 185 12.41 -6.00 -13.01
N GLU A 186 12.88 -6.15 -11.78
CA GLU A 186 14.32 -6.22 -11.47
C GLU A 186 15.01 -7.41 -12.17
N LYS A 187 14.35 -8.56 -12.25
CA LYS A 187 14.89 -9.72 -12.98
C LYS A 187 15.01 -9.47 -14.47
N ILE A 188 14.04 -8.78 -15.08
CA ILE A 188 14.05 -8.43 -16.51
C ILE A 188 15.13 -7.38 -16.80
N ILE A 189 15.30 -6.39 -15.92
CA ILE A 189 16.33 -5.34 -16.07
C ILE A 189 17.75 -5.93 -16.04
N ASN A 190 17.97 -6.96 -15.23
CA ASN A 190 19.28 -7.60 -15.03
C ASN A 190 19.54 -8.83 -15.93
N TRP A 191 18.63 -9.15 -16.86
CA TRP A 191 18.72 -10.32 -17.75
C TRP A 191 19.69 -10.09 -18.90
#